data_AF-A0A359LK37-F1
#
_entry.id   AF-A0A359LK37-F1
#
_cell.length_a   1.000
_cell.length_b   1.000
_cell.length_c   1.000
_cell.angle_alpha   90.00
_cell.angle_beta   90.00
_cell.angle_gamma   90.00
#
_symmetry.space_group_name_H-M   'P 1'
#
loop_
_entity.id
_entity.type
_entity.pdbx_description
1 polymer ?
#
loop_
_entity_poly.entity_id
_entity_poly.type
_entity_poly.pdbx_seq_one_letter_code
_entity_poly.pdbx_strand_id
1 'polypeptide(L)'
;MLERTGIPTEDDLKKVTPDKERLAKGPVVIVECFQKIPCNPCAISCKFGAIKPFEDINDLPQVDFDKCTGCGICISSCPGLAIFVIDENYSDKEALIKLPYEMLPLPQKGEEVYALDRAGEVVDKVKVVKVQKIKNKTNIISILVPKNMSMTVRSIKVEGKKNER
;
A
#
# COMPACT_ATOMS: atom_id res chain seq x y z
N MET A 1 3.61 -11.63 -18.10
CA MET A 1 2.41 -10.77 -17.91
C MET A 1 2.81 -9.45 -17.25
N LEU A 2 3.44 -9.50 -16.07
CA LEU A 2 3.96 -8.33 -15.35
C LEU A 2 4.83 -7.40 -16.22
N GLU A 3 5.85 -7.91 -16.92
CA GLU A 3 6.77 -7.07 -17.72
C GLU A 3 6.09 -6.24 -18.82
N ARG A 4 4.92 -6.67 -19.31
CA ARG A 4 4.17 -5.97 -20.36
C ARG A 4 3.02 -5.13 -19.84
N THR A 5 2.36 -5.57 -18.76
CA THR A 5 1.11 -4.96 -18.26
C THR A 5 1.31 -4.18 -16.98
N GLY A 6 2.41 -4.40 -16.25
CA GLY A 6 2.59 -3.91 -14.88
C GLY A 6 1.75 -4.66 -13.83
N ILE A 7 0.97 -5.68 -14.24
CA ILE A 7 0.08 -6.41 -13.33
C ILE A 7 0.75 -7.72 -12.88
N PRO A 8 0.97 -7.92 -11.56
CA PRO A 8 1.53 -9.15 -11.03
C PRO A 8 0.56 -10.32 -11.17
N THR A 9 1.10 -11.52 -11.35
CA THR A 9 0.31 -12.75 -11.34
C THR A 9 -0.09 -13.15 -9.93
N GLU A 10 -1.03 -14.08 -9.79
CA GLU A 10 -1.39 -14.64 -8.47
C GLU A 10 -0.17 -15.25 -7.76
N ASP A 11 0.73 -15.90 -8.50
CA ASP A 11 1.93 -16.49 -7.92
C ASP A 11 2.94 -15.44 -7.46
N ASP A 12 2.97 -14.27 -8.10
CA ASP A 12 3.77 -13.14 -7.61
C ASP A 12 3.18 -12.58 -6.32
N LEU A 13 1.85 -12.42 -6.26
CA LEU A 13 1.16 -11.93 -5.07
C LEU A 13 1.31 -12.88 -3.88
N LYS A 14 1.25 -14.20 -4.09
CA LYS A 14 1.48 -15.19 -3.03
C LYS A 14 2.84 -15.06 -2.35
N LYS A 15 3.89 -14.63 -3.07
CA LYS A 15 5.25 -14.47 -2.51
C LYS A 15 5.36 -13.32 -1.51
N VAL A 16 4.50 -12.31 -1.62
CA VAL A 16 4.55 -11.08 -0.80
C VAL A 16 3.39 -10.97 0.18
N THR A 17 2.43 -11.89 0.12
CA THR A 17 1.25 -11.90 0.98
C THR A 17 1.51 -12.77 2.21
N PRO A 18 1.38 -12.23 3.43
CA PRO A 18 1.45 -13.03 4.65
C PRO A 18 0.26 -14.00 4.73
N ASP A 19 0.39 -15.02 5.58
CA ASP A 19 -0.72 -15.91 5.86
C ASP A 19 -1.93 -15.20 6.50
N LYS A 20 -3.08 -15.88 6.49
CA LYS A 20 -4.33 -15.34 7.02
C LYS A 20 -4.27 -15.09 8.54
N GLU A 21 -3.53 -15.92 9.27
CA GLU A 21 -3.38 -15.74 10.72
C GLU A 21 -2.65 -14.45 11.03
N ARG A 22 -1.61 -14.12 10.25
CA ARG A 22 -0.87 -12.88 10.38
C ARG A 22 -1.70 -11.68 9.96
N LEU A 23 -2.46 -11.76 8.86
CA LEU A 23 -3.36 -10.68 8.46
C LEU A 23 -4.39 -10.33 9.55
N ALA A 24 -4.89 -11.36 10.27
CA ALA A 24 -5.86 -11.18 11.35
C ALA A 24 -5.26 -10.59 12.65
N LYS A 25 -3.94 -10.70 12.88
CA LYS A 25 -3.29 -10.18 14.11
C LYS A 25 -3.24 -8.65 14.19
N GLY A 26 -3.31 -7.96 13.05
CA GLY A 26 -3.24 -6.51 12.98
C GLY A 26 -2.39 -6.00 11.82
N PRO A 27 -2.06 -4.70 11.80
CA PRO A 27 -1.54 -4.04 10.62
C PRO A 27 -0.20 -4.63 10.18
N VAL A 28 -0.07 -4.88 8.88
CA VAL A 28 1.11 -5.49 8.28
C VAL A 28 1.42 -4.86 6.92
N VAL A 29 2.70 -4.77 6.58
CA VAL A 29 3.14 -4.23 5.29
C VAL A 29 3.08 -5.29 4.19
N ILE A 30 2.62 -4.90 3.01
CA ILE A 30 2.71 -5.66 1.76
C ILE A 30 3.62 -4.88 0.82
N VAL A 31 4.70 -5.51 0.37
CA VAL A 31 5.69 -4.88 -0.51
C VAL A 31 5.62 -5.56 -1.88
N GLU A 32 4.94 -4.92 -2.83
CA GLU A 32 4.71 -5.45 -4.18
C GLU A 32 5.87 -5.14 -5.13
N CYS A 33 7.08 -5.55 -4.73
CA CYS A 33 8.28 -5.46 -5.57
C CYS A 33 8.58 -6.85 -6.16
N PHE A 34 8.59 -6.94 -7.49
CA PHE A 34 8.71 -8.21 -8.22
C PHE A 34 9.86 -8.25 -9.22
N GLN A 35 10.66 -7.17 -9.29
CA GLN A 35 11.75 -7.02 -10.24
C GLN A 35 13.02 -6.65 -9.49
N LYS A 36 14.15 -7.25 -9.88
CA LYS A 36 15.46 -6.98 -9.30
C LYS A 36 15.99 -5.66 -9.82
N ILE A 37 15.80 -4.61 -9.02
CA ILE A 37 16.24 -3.24 -9.32
C ILE A 37 17.14 -2.74 -8.18
N PRO A 38 18.14 -1.87 -8.44
CA PRO A 38 19.07 -1.41 -7.42
C PRO A 38 18.41 -0.39 -6.47
N CYS A 39 17.60 -0.86 -5.51
CA CYS A 39 16.78 -0.04 -4.63
C CYS A 39 16.57 -0.71 -3.24
N ASN A 40 16.92 -0.01 -2.16
CA ASN A 40 16.71 -0.46 -0.77
C ASN A 40 16.18 0.58 0.26
N PRO A 41 15.59 1.76 -0.09
CA PRO A 41 15.08 2.72 0.91
C PRO A 41 14.07 2.14 1.91
N CYS A 42 13.30 1.11 1.51
CA CYS A 42 12.33 0.46 2.38
C CYS A 42 12.99 -0.28 3.56
N ALA A 43 14.14 -0.93 3.35
CA ALA A 43 14.93 -1.54 4.41
C ALA A 43 15.58 -0.48 5.31
N ILE A 44 16.20 0.54 4.70
CA ILE A 44 16.87 1.63 5.44
C ILE A 44 15.89 2.41 6.34
N SER A 45 14.66 2.65 5.88
CA SER A 45 13.65 3.37 6.65
C SER A 45 12.99 2.53 7.75
N CYS A 46 13.14 1.20 7.73
CA CYS A 46 12.48 0.32 8.67
C CYS A 46 13.17 0.31 10.04
N LYS A 47 12.66 1.12 10.97
CA LYS A 47 13.19 1.21 12.35
C LYS A 47 13.01 -0.05 13.20
N PHE A 48 12.13 -0.97 12.78
CA PHE A 48 11.81 -2.20 13.48
C PHE A 48 12.60 -3.41 12.97
N GLY A 49 13.39 -3.25 11.90
CA GLY A 49 14.07 -4.36 11.25
C GLY A 49 13.13 -5.42 10.67
N ALA A 50 11.89 -5.03 10.35
CA ALA A 50 10.90 -5.91 9.74
C ALA A 50 11.18 -6.14 8.26
N ILE A 51 11.61 -5.12 7.52
CA ILE A 51 12.16 -5.30 6.16
C ILE A 51 13.65 -5.56 6.34
N LYS A 52 14.09 -6.76 5.97
CA LYS A 52 15.48 -7.18 6.18
C LYS A 52 16.44 -6.33 5.34
N PRO A 53 17.69 -6.10 5.80
CA PRO A 53 18.75 -5.56 4.97
C PRO A 53 18.97 -6.41 3.72
N PHE A 54 19.38 -5.77 2.64
CA PHE A 54 19.61 -6.43 1.35
C PHE A 54 21.09 -6.80 1.27
N GLU A 55 21.41 -8.02 0.84
CA GLU A 55 22.80 -8.46 0.65
C GLU A 55 23.35 -7.88 -0.67
N ASP A 56 22.55 -7.99 -1.73
CA ASP A 56 22.72 -7.27 -3.00
C ASP A 56 21.64 -6.18 -3.09
N ILE A 57 22.01 -4.96 -3.52
CA ILE A 57 21.03 -3.87 -3.70
C ILE A 57 19.89 -4.22 -4.69
N ASN A 58 20.09 -5.23 -5.54
CA ASN A 58 19.09 -5.76 -6.47
C ASN A 58 18.18 -6.84 -5.86
N ASP A 59 18.39 -7.23 -4.62
CA ASP A 59 17.54 -8.21 -3.94
C ASP A 59 16.11 -7.72 -3.81
N LEU A 60 15.17 -8.67 -3.75
CA LEU A 60 13.78 -8.35 -3.46
C LEU A 60 13.60 -8.16 -1.94
N PRO A 61 12.76 -7.21 -1.50
CA PRO A 61 12.48 -6.99 -0.10
C PRO A 61 11.94 -8.25 0.58
N GLN A 62 12.58 -8.67 1.67
CA GLN A 62 12.07 -9.73 2.55
C GLN A 62 11.47 -9.11 3.81
N VAL A 63 10.22 -9.43 4.10
CA VAL A 63 9.51 -8.92 5.28
C VAL A 63 9.40 -10.02 6.32
N ASP A 64 9.96 -9.76 7.50
CA ASP A 64 9.60 -10.42 8.76
C ASP A 64 8.29 -9.81 9.25
N PHE A 65 7.18 -10.50 8.95
CA PHE A 65 5.85 -10.00 9.25
C PHE A 65 5.57 -9.91 10.76
N ASP A 66 6.21 -10.73 11.59
CA ASP A 66 6.02 -10.71 13.05
C ASP A 66 6.64 -9.47 13.70
N LYS A 67 7.72 -8.93 13.13
CA LYS A 67 8.29 -7.64 13.55
C LYS A 67 7.59 -6.42 12.98
N CYS A 68 6.78 -6.60 11.93
CA CYS A 68 6.11 -5.49 11.27
C CYS A 68 4.96 -4.94 12.13
N THR A 69 5.03 -3.66 12.48
CA THR A 69 3.97 -2.94 13.22
C THR A 69 2.97 -2.23 12.32
N GLY A 70 3.17 -2.27 11.00
CA GLY A 70 2.35 -1.53 10.03
C GLY A 70 2.40 0.00 10.20
N CYS A 71 3.51 0.53 10.73
CA CYS A 71 3.68 1.98 10.97
C CYS A 71 3.56 2.82 9.68
N GLY A 72 3.91 2.25 8.52
CA GLY A 72 3.75 2.87 7.20
C GLY A 72 4.88 3.82 6.78
N ILE A 73 5.97 3.95 7.54
CA ILE A 73 7.10 4.84 7.16
C ILE A 73 7.73 4.45 5.81
N CYS A 74 7.80 3.15 5.54
CA CYS A 74 8.34 2.60 4.30
C CYS A 74 7.52 3.02 3.07
N ILE A 75 6.21 3.25 3.22
CA ILE A 75 5.32 3.70 2.14
C ILE A 75 5.87 4.97 1.51
N SER A 76 6.10 6.00 2.33
CA SER A 76 6.61 7.30 1.86
C SER A 76 8.07 7.27 1.40
N SER A 77 8.83 6.22 1.75
CA SER A 77 10.22 6.07 1.32
C SER A 77 10.36 5.36 -0.03
N CYS A 78 9.31 4.69 -0.50
CA CYS A 78 9.36 3.85 -1.68
C CYS A 78 9.25 4.72 -2.95
N PRO A 79 10.30 4.79 -3.79
CA PRO A 79 10.23 5.54 -5.04
C PRO A 79 9.28 4.90 -6.07
N GLY A 80 9.00 3.60 -5.92
CA GLY A 80 8.12 2.85 -6.83
C GLY A 80 6.64 2.83 -6.41
N LEU A 81 6.26 3.49 -5.31
CA LEU A 81 4.89 3.50 -4.78
C LEU A 81 4.28 2.09 -4.57
N ALA A 82 5.13 1.10 -4.33
CA ALA A 82 4.78 -0.33 -4.32
C ALA A 82 4.53 -0.90 -2.92
N ILE A 83 4.35 -0.06 -1.91
CA ILE A 83 4.23 -0.48 -0.51
C ILE A 83 2.89 -0.05 0.05
N PHE A 84 2.19 -1.02 0.64
CA PHE A 84 0.88 -0.85 1.25
C PHE A 84 0.92 -1.36 2.68
N VAL A 85 0.08 -0.81 3.56
CA VAL A 85 -0.21 -1.44 4.86
C VAL A 85 -1.66 -1.86 4.87
N ILE A 86 -1.89 -3.12 5.25
CA ILE A 86 -3.21 -3.73 5.37
C ILE A 86 -3.46 -4.04 6.84
N ASP A 87 -4.64 -3.68 7.33
CA ASP A 87 -5.11 -4.00 8.67
C ASP A 87 -6.52 -4.58 8.59
N GLU A 88 -6.62 -5.91 8.57
CA GLU A 88 -7.89 -6.63 8.59
C GLU A 88 -8.48 -6.77 10.01
N ASN A 89 -7.74 -6.35 11.03
CA ASN A 89 -8.20 -6.31 12.42
C ASN A 89 -8.86 -4.96 12.78
N TYR A 90 -9.08 -4.08 11.80
CA TYR A 90 -9.63 -2.75 12.03
C TYR A 90 -11.07 -2.77 12.56
N SER A 91 -11.95 -3.56 11.93
CA SER A 91 -13.31 -3.81 12.40
C SER A 91 -13.77 -5.21 11.96
N ASP A 92 -15.00 -5.62 12.31
CA ASP A 92 -15.51 -6.94 11.91
C ASP A 92 -15.67 -7.08 10.39
N LYS A 93 -16.06 -6.00 9.69
CA LYS A 93 -16.45 -6.02 8.27
C LYS A 93 -15.49 -5.29 7.34
N GLU A 94 -14.71 -4.36 7.88
CA GLU A 94 -13.84 -3.48 7.09
C GLU A 94 -12.38 -3.72 7.42
N ALA A 95 -11.52 -3.50 6.43
CA ALA A 95 -10.09 -3.41 6.57
C ALA A 95 -9.63 -1.97 6.31
N LEU A 96 -8.56 -1.55 7.00
CA LEU A 96 -7.88 -0.29 6.73
C LEU A 96 -6.72 -0.54 5.77
N ILE A 97 -6.67 0.22 4.69
CA ILE A 97 -5.52 0.23 3.76
C ILE A 97 -4.81 1.58 3.87
N LYS A 98 -3.50 1.56 4.01
CA LYS A 98 -2.64 2.74 3.81
C LYS A 98 -1.91 2.60 2.48
N LEU A 99 -2.08 3.58 1.59
CA LEU A 99 -1.50 3.60 0.26
C LEU A 99 -0.73 4.91 0.00
N PRO A 100 0.31 4.87 -0.85
CA PRO A 100 1.02 6.07 -1.29
C PRO A 100 0.16 6.86 -2.30
N TYR A 101 0.26 8.18 -2.28
CA TYR A 101 -0.48 9.05 -3.20
C TYR A 101 0.26 10.36 -3.48
N GLU A 102 0.52 10.61 -4.77
CA GLU A 102 1.31 11.76 -5.25
C GLU A 102 0.53 12.70 -6.19
N MET A 103 -0.73 12.36 -6.51
CA MET A 103 -1.56 13.14 -7.42
C MET A 103 -2.28 14.29 -6.71
N LEU A 104 -2.76 15.27 -7.50
CA LEU A 104 -3.62 16.36 -7.05
C LEU A 104 -5.00 16.26 -7.71
N PRO A 105 -6.09 16.68 -7.01
CA PRO A 105 -6.11 17.16 -5.63
C PRO A 105 -5.83 16.04 -4.61
N LEU A 106 -5.36 16.42 -3.42
CA LEU A 106 -5.34 15.52 -2.28
C LEU A 106 -6.77 15.38 -1.75
N PRO A 107 -7.21 14.16 -1.39
CA PRO A 107 -8.51 13.99 -0.77
C PRO A 107 -8.49 14.58 0.65
N GLN A 108 -9.66 14.73 1.23
CA GLN A 108 -9.87 15.15 2.61
C GLN A 108 -10.33 13.98 3.47
N LYS A 109 -10.06 14.05 4.78
CA LYS A 109 -10.62 13.08 5.72
C LYS A 109 -12.15 13.16 5.67
N GLY A 110 -12.79 12.01 5.50
CA GLY A 110 -14.24 11.85 5.38
C GLY A 110 -14.74 11.88 3.93
N GLU A 111 -13.91 12.23 2.96
CA GLU A 111 -14.27 12.25 1.54
C GLU A 111 -14.43 10.82 0.99
N GLU A 112 -15.41 10.65 0.11
CA GLU A 112 -15.59 9.43 -0.68
C GLU A 112 -14.78 9.52 -1.97
N VAL A 113 -14.00 8.48 -2.23
CA VAL A 113 -13.14 8.36 -3.42
C VAL A 113 -13.36 7.00 -4.07
N TYR A 114 -12.96 6.85 -5.33
CA TYR A 114 -13.03 5.54 -5.99
C TYR A 114 -11.78 4.74 -5.66
N ALA A 115 -11.95 3.54 -5.10
CA ALA A 115 -10.88 2.58 -4.98
C ALA A 115 -10.58 1.95 -6.34
N LEU A 116 -9.30 1.82 -6.66
CA LEU A 116 -8.82 1.22 -7.89
C LEU A 116 -8.00 -0.04 -7.60
N ASP A 117 -8.09 -1.02 -8.48
CA ASP A 117 -7.23 -2.21 -8.46
C ASP A 117 -5.86 -1.98 -9.13
N ARG A 118 -5.13 -3.06 -9.42
CA ARG A 118 -3.81 -3.03 -10.08
C ARG A 118 -3.88 -2.67 -11.57
N ALA A 119 -5.01 -2.88 -12.22
CA ALA A 119 -5.24 -2.49 -13.61
C ALA A 119 -5.71 -1.02 -13.71
N GLY A 120 -6.02 -0.38 -12.57
CA GLY A 120 -6.59 0.95 -12.52
C GLY A 120 -8.11 0.97 -12.71
N GLU A 121 -8.76 -0.19 -12.65
CA GLU A 121 -10.20 -0.32 -12.75
C GLU A 121 -10.86 0.05 -11.41
N VAL A 122 -12.01 0.71 -11.49
CA VAL A 122 -12.79 1.09 -10.32
C VAL A 122 -13.43 -0.16 -9.72
N VAL A 123 -13.13 -0.44 -8.45
CA VAL A 123 -13.70 -1.59 -7.73
C VAL A 123 -14.79 -1.22 -6.74
N ASP A 124 -14.69 -0.06 -6.08
CA ASP A 124 -15.70 0.40 -5.12
C ASP A 124 -15.58 1.91 -4.84
N LYS A 125 -16.59 2.49 -4.18
CA LYS A 125 -16.51 3.80 -3.53
C LYS A 125 -16.17 3.62 -2.06
N VAL A 126 -15.11 4.29 -1.62
CA VAL A 126 -14.51 4.08 -0.30
C VAL A 126 -14.28 5.38 0.43
N LYS A 127 -14.29 5.33 1.76
CA LYS A 127 -14.12 6.51 2.61
C LYS A 127 -12.66 6.71 2.99
N VAL A 128 -12.17 7.93 2.80
CA VAL A 128 -10.86 8.36 3.32
C VAL A 128 -10.97 8.62 4.81
N VAL A 129 -10.18 7.94 5.62
CA VAL A 129 -10.16 8.13 7.08
C VAL A 129 -8.97 8.90 7.60
N LYS A 130 -7.88 8.94 6.84
CA LYS A 130 -6.69 9.72 7.19
C LYS A 130 -5.92 10.17 5.96
N VAL A 131 -5.40 11.38 6.02
CA VAL A 131 -4.50 11.95 5.00
C VAL A 131 -3.26 12.43 5.72
N GLN A 132 -2.14 11.76 5.48
CA GLN A 132 -0.85 12.11 6.08
C GLN A 132 0.01 12.81 5.03
N LYS A 133 0.23 14.11 5.22
CA LYS A 133 1.07 14.90 4.33
C LYS A 133 2.54 14.68 4.67
N ILE A 134 3.35 14.28 3.68
CA ILE A 134 4.77 13.98 3.88
C ILE A 134 5.63 15.03 3.16
N LYS A 135 6.77 15.37 3.74
CA LYS A 135 7.67 16.42 3.24
C LYS A 135 8.17 16.16 1.81
N ASN A 136 8.39 14.90 1.44
CA ASN A 136 8.80 14.50 0.08
C ASN A 136 7.63 14.39 -0.91
N LYS A 137 6.41 14.77 -0.50
CA LYS A 137 5.17 14.76 -1.30
C LYS A 137 4.58 13.38 -1.62
N THR A 138 5.23 12.28 -1.23
CA THR A 138 4.62 10.94 -1.21
C THR A 138 3.68 10.82 0.00
N ASN A 139 2.46 11.34 -0.16
CA ASN A 139 1.48 11.36 0.92
C ASN A 139 0.95 9.95 1.18
N ILE A 140 0.50 9.69 2.41
CA ILE A 140 -0.09 8.41 2.77
C ILE A 140 -1.57 8.63 3.01
N ILE A 141 -2.41 7.98 2.21
CA ILE A 141 -3.86 8.01 2.34
C ILE A 141 -4.31 6.72 3.01
N SER A 142 -5.15 6.84 4.02
CA SER A 142 -5.77 5.69 4.67
C SER A 142 -7.25 5.64 4.30
N ILE A 143 -7.69 4.50 3.80
CA ILE A 143 -9.07 4.25 3.34
C ILE A 143 -9.65 3.03 4.05
N LEU A 144 -10.98 2.99 4.16
CA LEU A 144 -11.72 1.81 4.62
C LEU A 144 -12.31 1.08 3.44
N VAL A 145 -12.11 -0.24 3.41
CA VAL A 145 -12.62 -1.12 2.38
C VAL A 145 -13.28 -2.34 3.03
N PRO A 146 -14.23 -3.02 2.36
CA PRO A 146 -14.65 -4.35 2.76
C PRO A 146 -13.45 -5.32 2.87
N LYS A 147 -13.43 -6.22 3.87
CA LYS A 147 -12.29 -7.13 4.11
C LYS A 147 -11.89 -7.97 2.89
N ASN A 148 -12.87 -8.42 2.10
CA ASN A 148 -12.60 -9.19 0.87
C ASN A 148 -11.86 -8.39 -0.22
N MET A 149 -11.75 -7.06 -0.08
CA MET A 149 -11.04 -6.18 -1.01
C MET A 149 -9.68 -5.70 -0.49
N SER A 150 -9.26 -6.13 0.70
CA SER A 150 -8.01 -5.71 1.36
C SER A 150 -6.77 -5.89 0.45
N MET A 151 -6.73 -7.01 -0.29
CA MET A 151 -5.64 -7.36 -1.19
C MET A 151 -5.88 -6.96 -2.65
N THR A 152 -7.02 -6.36 -2.96
CA THR A 152 -7.40 -5.92 -4.31
C THR A 152 -7.06 -4.46 -4.56
N VAL A 153 -7.42 -3.58 -3.62
CA VAL A 153 -7.28 -2.12 -3.79
C VAL A 153 -5.81 -1.70 -3.70
N ARG A 154 -5.34 -0.97 -4.71
CA ARG A 154 -3.94 -0.50 -4.82
C ARG A 154 -3.80 0.97 -5.16
N SER A 155 -4.87 1.66 -5.52
CA SER A 155 -4.85 3.11 -5.71
C SER A 155 -6.23 3.70 -5.45
N ILE A 156 -6.33 5.03 -5.54
CA ILE A 156 -7.59 5.76 -5.49
C ILE A 156 -7.67 6.77 -6.62
N LYS A 157 -8.89 7.06 -7.07
CA LYS A 157 -9.21 8.21 -7.93
C LYS A 157 -10.04 9.20 -7.12
N VAL A 158 -9.49 10.40 -6.96
CA VAL A 158 -10.17 11.54 -6.35
C VAL A 158 -10.86 12.32 -7.46
N GLU A 159 -12.18 12.54 -7.34
CA GLU A 159 -12.86 13.43 -8.25
C GLU A 159 -12.44 14.86 -7.97
N GLY A 160 -12.01 15.58 -9.02
CA GLY A 160 -11.84 17.01 -8.91
C GLY A 160 -13.21 17.62 -8.63
N LYS A 161 -13.35 18.35 -7.51
CA LYS A 161 -14.41 19.38 -7.44
C LYS A 161 -14.20 20.25 -8.68
N LYS A 162 -15.21 20.40 -9.54
CA LYS A 162 -15.16 21.37 -10.64
C LYS A 162 -14.70 22.67 -9.99
N ASN A 163 -13.47 23.08 -10.28
CA ASN A 163 -13.04 24.42 -9.93
C ASN A 163 -13.92 25.31 -10.80
N GLU A 164 -14.95 25.91 -10.19
CA GLU A 164 -15.55 27.13 -10.71
C GLU A 164 -14.41 28.16 -10.75
N ARG A 165 -13.74 28.21 -11.91
CA ARG A 165 -12.86 29.30 -12.27
C ARG A 165 -13.70 30.39 -12.88
#